data_AF-A0A4V0XWW7-F1
#
_entry.id   AF-A0A4V0XWW7-F1
#
_cell.length_a   1.000
_cell.length_b   1.000
_cell.length_c   1.000
_cell.angle_alpha   90.00
_cell.angle_beta   90.00
_cell.angle_gamma   90.00
#
_symmetry.space_group_name_H-M   'P 1'
#
loop_
_entity.id
_entity.type
_entity.pdbx_description
1 polymer ?
#
loop_
_entity_poly.entity_id
_entity_poly.type
_entity_poly.pdbx_seq_one_letter_code
_entity_poly.pdbx_strand_id
1 'polypeptide(L)'
;MSAQSQNPDSIYTQQVKQLINMIYPQETGYGSVFEDASHYFSLTPSLEQHIEDLKAQLKKIEGNKNKEVLAEQLTKQITNSTEKLEEERLARIERLDAVSTKIIELCEGDNWQETQQLSAKLLGTLMLLTRGPEGNFARVHMRFKPLYKAVLTLRLVDRLLEHDTIAHKYLSKYREAASRFRGNRYWRDKWKTELGRPLITAALLQDIGLQSPAALTILKGENGDLDEFRLLEESQRKDLLKLNYHFTLKYLFEGLGLPKYVGNNKEERDRFVQTHKEANEFLQQLVKDAFVSKTGLGEIVKIPQIYVSIVLSTKSDYSRMSLPKGYMLIEQLAKKGGLNKQLAQDFVELVGYFPQGFGITYIPMNEKGHEKDQYECAIVIGLNPANPAEPLCKVVTRNQKYITSGTQEIIPKGRNLYFPANRKKLMRVGKDRLSEIMSQLSSNFTPDALDDLVPSFWEPYDFFGFKKHQNLWAKNK
;
A
#
# COMPACT_ATOMS: atom_id res chain seq x y z
N MET A 1 15.31 3.23 35.23
CA MET A 1 14.08 3.78 34.63
C MET A 1 14.12 5.29 34.76
N SER A 2 14.60 5.99 33.73
CA SER A 2 14.50 7.46 33.64
C SER A 2 13.36 7.79 32.68
N ALA A 3 12.49 8.70 33.11
CA ALA A 3 11.41 9.24 32.29
C ALA A 3 12.02 9.95 31.07
N GLN A 4 12.15 9.23 29.95
CA GLN A 4 12.50 9.83 28.67
C GLN A 4 11.35 10.75 28.28
N SER A 5 11.63 12.04 28.11
CA SER A 5 10.66 12.99 27.56
C SER A 5 10.12 12.42 26.26
N GLN A 6 8.84 12.03 26.25
CA GLN A 6 8.19 11.51 25.06
C GLN A 6 7.99 12.68 24.09
N ASN A 7 9.02 12.99 23.30
CA ASN A 7 8.81 13.83 22.13
C ASN A 7 7.70 13.19 21.29
N PRO A 8 6.72 13.94 20.79
CA PRO A 8 5.70 13.37 19.92
C PRO A 8 6.33 12.80 18.65
N ASP A 9 5.60 11.91 17.96
CA ASP A 9 5.94 11.53 16.59
C ASP A 9 6.18 12.79 15.73
N SER A 10 7.05 12.70 14.72
CA SER A 10 7.20 13.79 13.76
C SER A 10 5.86 14.11 13.10
N ILE A 11 5.63 15.38 12.74
CA ILE A 11 4.37 15.82 12.10
C ILE A 11 4.01 14.93 10.91
N TYR A 12 5.02 14.58 10.10
CA TYR A 12 4.81 13.70 8.94
C TYR A 12 4.40 12.29 9.36
N THR A 13 5.06 11.70 10.36
CA THR A 13 4.68 10.38 10.90
C THR A 13 3.24 10.38 11.42
N GLN A 14 2.80 11.48 12.06
CA GLN A 14 1.42 11.63 12.51
C GLN A 14 0.43 11.67 11.34
N GLN A 15 0.75 12.41 10.27
CA GLN A 15 -0.08 12.45 9.06
C GLN A 15 -0.20 11.07 8.40
N VAL A 16 0.89 10.30 8.34
CA VAL A 16 0.86 8.92 7.81
C VAL A 16 -0.03 8.03 8.67
N LYS A 17 0.08 8.11 10.01
CA LYS A 17 -0.79 7.36 10.93
C LYS A 17 -2.26 7.73 10.80
N GLN A 18 -2.56 9.02 10.67
CA GLN A 18 -3.92 9.49 10.42
C GLN A 18 -4.47 8.91 9.12
N LEU A 19 -3.68 8.95 8.04
CA LEU A 19 -4.10 8.39 6.75
C LEU A 19 -4.35 6.88 6.82
N ILE A 20 -3.51 6.13 7.54
CA ILE A 20 -3.76 4.70 7.78
C ILE A 20 -5.12 4.50 8.47
N ASN A 21 -5.45 5.32 9.47
CA ASN A 21 -6.71 5.21 10.19
C ASN A 21 -7.93 5.61 9.34
N MET A 22 -7.78 6.57 8.41
CA MET A 22 -8.84 6.90 7.45
C MET A 22 -9.14 5.74 6.48
N ILE A 23 -8.14 4.88 6.22
CA ILE A 23 -8.27 3.73 5.32
C ILE A 23 -8.73 2.49 6.08
N TYR A 24 -7.89 2.02 7.02
CA TYR A 24 -8.11 0.81 7.80
C TYR A 24 -7.62 1.02 9.25
N PRO A 25 -8.52 1.46 10.14
CA PRO A 25 -8.18 1.79 11.51
C PRO A 25 -7.87 0.54 12.35
N GLN A 26 -7.21 0.76 13.48
CA GLN A 26 -6.93 -0.32 14.44
C GLN A 26 -8.18 -0.76 15.18
N GLU A 27 -9.03 0.22 15.50
CA GLU A 27 -10.23 0.10 16.29
C GLU A 27 -11.41 0.53 15.42
N THR A 28 -12.58 -0.01 15.72
CA THR A 28 -13.82 0.34 15.02
C THR A 28 -14.42 1.64 15.55
N GLY A 29 -15.22 2.33 14.74
CA GLY A 29 -16.01 3.50 15.11
C GLY A 29 -15.43 4.85 14.64
N TYR A 30 -14.37 4.85 13.82
CA TYR A 30 -13.71 6.09 13.39
C TYR A 30 -14.20 6.63 12.04
N GLY A 31 -14.97 5.84 11.28
CA GLY A 31 -15.44 6.23 9.96
C GLY A 31 -14.29 6.15 8.94
N SER A 32 -14.02 4.95 8.46
CA SER A 32 -12.96 4.64 7.49
C SER A 32 -13.50 3.98 6.22
N VAL A 33 -12.63 3.86 5.20
CA VAL A 33 -12.98 3.19 3.93
C VAL A 33 -13.36 1.72 4.16
N PHE A 34 -12.62 1.00 5.02
CA PHE A 34 -12.89 -0.41 5.27
C PHE A 34 -14.14 -0.61 6.15
N GLU A 35 -14.41 0.29 7.10
CA GLU A 35 -15.65 0.24 7.87
C GLU A 35 -16.89 0.52 7.02
N ASP A 36 -16.79 1.44 6.06
CA ASP A 36 -17.88 1.69 5.10
C ASP A 36 -18.26 0.43 4.32
N ALA A 37 -17.28 -0.36 3.92
CA ALA A 37 -17.54 -1.62 3.24
C ALA A 37 -18.15 -2.66 4.18
N SER A 38 -17.63 -2.80 5.40
CA SER A 38 -18.22 -3.69 6.41
C SER A 38 -19.67 -3.31 6.73
N HIS A 39 -19.96 -2.01 6.88
CA HIS A 39 -21.31 -1.48 7.08
C HIS A 39 -22.20 -1.78 5.88
N TYR A 40 -21.71 -1.51 4.66
CA TYR A 40 -22.45 -1.82 3.43
C TYR A 40 -22.81 -3.30 3.34
N PHE A 41 -21.89 -4.23 3.59
CA PHE A 41 -22.20 -5.65 3.45
C PHE A 41 -23.07 -6.22 4.57
N SER A 42 -23.09 -5.59 5.75
CA SER A 42 -23.84 -6.09 6.92
C SER A 42 -25.23 -5.48 7.07
N LEU A 43 -25.40 -4.19 6.74
CA LEU A 43 -26.62 -3.44 7.07
C LEU A 43 -27.38 -2.94 5.84
N THR A 44 -26.70 -2.60 4.74
CA THR A 44 -27.39 -2.07 3.55
C THR A 44 -28.39 -3.07 2.92
N PRO A 45 -28.10 -4.39 2.79
CA PRO A 45 -29.04 -5.34 2.22
C PRO A 45 -30.38 -5.44 2.95
N SER A 46 -30.38 -5.33 4.29
CA SER A 46 -31.62 -5.40 5.08
C SER A 46 -32.45 -4.13 4.91
N LEU A 47 -31.80 -2.97 4.80
CA LEU A 47 -32.45 -1.70 4.49
C LEU A 47 -33.05 -1.68 3.07
N GLU A 48 -32.31 -2.20 2.08
CA GLU A 48 -32.80 -2.34 0.70
C GLU A 48 -34.03 -3.25 0.65
N GLN A 49 -33.98 -4.41 1.33
CA GLN A 49 -35.12 -5.33 1.40
C GLN A 49 -36.33 -4.66 2.08
N HIS A 50 -36.11 -3.91 3.16
CA HIS A 50 -37.18 -3.18 3.83
C HIS A 50 -37.85 -2.15 2.91
N ILE A 51 -37.08 -1.43 2.10
CA ILE A 51 -37.62 -0.49 1.10
C ILE A 51 -38.45 -1.23 0.05
N GLU A 52 -37.98 -2.37 -0.44
CA GLU A 52 -38.74 -3.18 -1.41
C GLU A 52 -40.05 -3.72 -0.81
N ASP A 53 -40.05 -4.14 0.45
CA ASP A 53 -41.26 -4.56 1.16
C ASP A 53 -42.26 -3.41 1.30
N LEU A 54 -41.79 -2.19 1.62
CA LEU A 54 -42.63 -0.99 1.69
C LEU A 54 -43.22 -0.64 0.32
N LYS A 55 -42.42 -0.69 -0.77
CA LYS A 55 -42.89 -0.47 -2.14
C LYS A 55 -43.95 -1.49 -2.54
N ALA A 56 -43.76 -2.76 -2.19
CA ALA A 56 -44.73 -3.81 -2.45
C ALA A 56 -46.05 -3.60 -1.68
N GLN A 57 -45.99 -3.09 -0.45
CA GLN A 57 -47.17 -2.72 0.33
C GLN A 57 -47.92 -1.53 -0.29
N LEU A 58 -47.19 -0.49 -0.70
CA LEU A 58 -47.77 0.69 -1.36
C LEU A 58 -48.52 0.29 -2.64
N LYS A 59 -47.92 -0.56 -3.46
CA LYS A 59 -48.54 -1.08 -4.69
C LYS A 59 -49.83 -1.88 -4.44
N LYS A 60 -49.97 -2.55 -3.30
CA LYS A 60 -51.20 -3.31 -2.94
C LYS A 60 -52.38 -2.42 -2.53
N ILE A 61 -52.11 -1.18 -2.12
CA ILE A 61 -53.13 -0.24 -1.65
C ILE A 61 -53.38 0.92 -2.62
N GLU A 62 -52.61 0.98 -3.70
CA GLU A 62 -52.70 1.99 -4.75
C GLU A 62 -54.11 2.01 -5.37
N GLY A 63 -54.72 3.20 -5.45
CA GLY A 63 -56.09 3.38 -5.96
C GLY A 63 -57.23 3.11 -4.95
N ASN A 64 -56.93 2.68 -3.72
CA ASN A 64 -57.94 2.52 -2.67
C ASN A 64 -58.14 3.82 -1.89
N LYS A 65 -59.24 4.55 -2.18
CA LYS A 65 -59.59 5.83 -1.53
C LYS A 65 -59.69 5.76 0.00
N ASN A 66 -59.97 4.59 0.57
CA ASN A 66 -60.07 4.41 2.03
C ASN A 66 -58.69 4.23 2.71
N LYS A 67 -57.60 4.18 1.94
CA LYS A 67 -56.23 3.96 2.44
C LYS A 67 -55.24 5.07 2.04
N GLU A 68 -55.73 6.24 1.64
CA GLU A 68 -54.91 7.38 1.20
C GLU A 68 -53.88 7.80 2.27
N VAL A 69 -54.30 7.92 3.54
CA VAL A 69 -53.40 8.26 4.66
C VAL A 69 -52.27 7.24 4.82
N LEU A 70 -52.56 5.94 4.66
CA LEU A 70 -51.56 4.89 4.74
C LEU A 70 -50.60 4.93 3.54
N ALA A 71 -51.12 5.24 2.35
CA ALA A 71 -50.30 5.39 1.15
C ALA A 71 -49.33 6.57 1.27
N GLU A 72 -49.76 7.70 1.83
CA GLU A 72 -48.89 8.84 2.13
C GLU A 72 -47.80 8.48 3.16
N GLN A 73 -48.16 7.75 4.23
CA GLN A 73 -47.20 7.29 5.24
C GLN A 73 -46.13 6.36 4.65
N LEU A 74 -46.54 5.38 3.84
CA LEU A 74 -45.61 4.46 3.17
C LEU A 74 -44.70 5.21 2.20
N THR A 75 -45.24 6.15 1.42
CA THR A 75 -44.46 6.99 0.50
C THR A 75 -43.40 7.81 1.24
N LYS A 76 -43.76 8.39 2.39
CA LYS A 76 -42.83 9.13 3.24
C LYS A 76 -41.74 8.22 3.81
N GLN A 77 -42.08 7.02 4.26
CA GLN A 77 -41.09 6.05 4.77
C GLN A 77 -40.12 5.61 3.66
N ILE A 78 -40.62 5.29 2.47
CA ILE A 78 -39.80 4.93 1.30
C ILE A 78 -38.85 6.07 0.97
N THR A 79 -39.35 7.31 0.94
CA THR A 79 -38.55 8.50 0.63
C THR A 79 -37.43 8.68 1.65
N ASN A 80 -37.75 8.72 2.94
CA ASN A 80 -36.76 8.89 4.02
C ASN A 80 -35.69 7.78 4.00
N SER A 81 -36.09 6.52 3.81
CA SER A 81 -35.14 5.40 3.77
C SER A 81 -34.27 5.43 2.52
N THR A 82 -34.81 5.86 1.37
CA THR A 82 -34.05 6.02 0.13
C THR A 82 -33.06 7.17 0.22
N GLU A 83 -33.47 8.31 0.81
CA GLU A 83 -32.60 9.45 1.07
C GLU A 83 -31.45 9.06 1.99
N LYS A 84 -31.72 8.31 3.07
CA LYS A 84 -30.67 7.81 3.96
C LYS A 84 -29.66 6.92 3.24
N LEU A 85 -30.11 5.99 2.38
CA LEU A 85 -29.19 5.16 1.59
C LEU A 85 -28.31 5.98 0.65
N GLU A 86 -28.89 7.02 0.04
CA GLU A 86 -28.17 7.93 -0.84
C GLU A 86 -27.15 8.79 -0.07
N GLU A 87 -27.51 9.30 1.11
CA GLU A 87 -26.60 10.04 2.00
C GLU A 87 -25.42 9.16 2.42
N GLU A 88 -25.66 7.91 2.84
CA GLU A 88 -24.60 6.97 3.18
C GLU A 88 -23.70 6.68 1.96
N ARG A 89 -24.28 6.51 0.77
CA ARG A 89 -23.52 6.30 -0.47
C ARG A 89 -22.63 7.49 -0.81
N LEU A 90 -23.14 8.71 -0.70
CA LEU A 90 -22.37 9.92 -0.95
C LEU A 90 -21.25 10.11 0.08
N ALA A 91 -21.51 9.79 1.35
CA ALA A 91 -20.50 9.83 2.41
C ALA A 91 -19.33 8.85 2.13
N ARG A 92 -19.62 7.65 1.59
CA ARG A 92 -18.58 6.70 1.16
C ARG A 92 -17.68 7.30 0.06
N ILE A 93 -18.27 7.94 -0.95
CA ILE A 93 -17.50 8.62 -2.01
C ILE A 93 -16.67 9.76 -1.44
N GLU A 94 -17.24 10.61 -0.60
CA GLU A 94 -16.54 11.75 -0.01
C GLU A 94 -15.32 11.29 0.80
N ARG A 95 -15.47 10.19 1.56
CA ARG A 95 -14.38 9.61 2.32
C ARG A 95 -13.27 9.07 1.42
N LEU A 96 -13.62 8.35 0.35
CA LEU A 96 -12.66 7.92 -0.66
C LEU A 96 -11.95 9.10 -1.33
N ASP A 97 -12.66 10.20 -1.56
CA ASP A 97 -12.09 11.41 -2.16
C ASP A 97 -11.08 12.09 -1.23
N ALA A 98 -11.43 12.21 0.05
CA ALA A 98 -10.57 12.75 1.09
C ALA A 98 -9.30 11.91 1.25
N VAL A 99 -9.43 10.58 1.33
CA VAL A 99 -8.29 9.65 1.38
C VAL A 99 -7.42 9.77 0.13
N SER A 100 -8.02 9.75 -1.06
CA SER A 100 -7.27 9.82 -2.32
C SER A 100 -6.53 11.13 -2.46
N THR A 101 -7.17 12.24 -2.09
CA THR A 101 -6.55 13.55 -2.06
C THR A 101 -5.38 13.57 -1.08
N LYS A 102 -5.53 12.98 0.11
CA LYS A 102 -4.47 12.93 1.11
C LYS A 102 -3.28 12.07 0.69
N ILE A 103 -3.53 10.94 0.01
CA ILE A 103 -2.48 10.11 -0.58
C ILE A 103 -1.68 10.93 -1.59
N ILE A 104 -2.37 11.61 -2.52
CA ILE A 104 -1.72 12.44 -3.55
C ILE A 104 -0.90 13.56 -2.92
N GLU A 105 -1.44 14.28 -1.93
CA GLU A 105 -0.70 15.33 -1.20
C GLU A 105 0.61 14.82 -0.56
N LEU A 106 0.63 13.58 -0.08
CA LEU A 106 1.79 13.01 0.59
C LEU A 106 2.81 12.38 -0.36
N CYS A 107 2.48 12.15 -1.63
CA CYS A 107 3.33 11.44 -2.59
C CYS A 107 3.55 12.15 -3.94
N GLU A 108 2.89 13.27 -4.21
CA GLU A 108 3.04 14.07 -5.42
C GLU A 108 3.73 15.40 -5.10
N GLY A 109 4.78 15.73 -5.85
CA GLY A 109 5.53 16.99 -5.73
C GLY A 109 5.39 17.86 -6.98
N ASP A 110 6.20 18.91 -7.06
CA ASP A 110 6.13 19.85 -8.18
C ASP A 110 6.77 19.33 -9.47
N ASN A 111 7.70 18.40 -9.33
CA ASN A 111 8.44 17.76 -10.42
C ASN A 111 8.63 16.27 -10.15
N TRP A 112 9.16 15.57 -11.14
CA TRP A 112 9.39 14.12 -11.07
C TRP A 112 10.24 13.74 -9.86
N GLN A 113 11.37 14.43 -9.62
CA GLN A 113 12.30 14.11 -8.55
C GLN A 113 11.64 14.24 -7.17
N GLU A 114 10.88 15.31 -6.94
CA GLU A 114 10.16 15.52 -5.70
C GLU A 114 9.05 14.48 -5.50
N THR A 115 8.28 14.16 -6.54
CA THR A 115 7.28 13.09 -6.53
C THR A 115 7.90 11.75 -6.12
N GLN A 116 9.08 11.40 -6.66
CA GLN A 116 9.76 10.17 -6.26
C GLN A 116 10.26 10.23 -4.81
N GLN A 117 10.76 11.37 -4.34
CA GLN A 117 11.19 11.55 -2.95
C GLN A 117 10.02 11.42 -1.97
N LEU A 118 8.87 12.05 -2.26
CA LEU A 118 7.67 12.01 -1.43
C LEU A 118 7.05 10.61 -1.40
N SER A 119 7.03 9.94 -2.56
CA SER A 119 6.58 8.54 -2.67
C SER A 119 7.48 7.60 -1.86
N ALA A 120 8.81 7.72 -2.00
CA ALA A 120 9.77 6.92 -1.25
C ALA A 120 9.66 7.17 0.26
N LYS A 121 9.46 8.43 0.66
CA LYS A 121 9.24 8.86 2.04
C LYS A 121 7.99 8.22 2.64
N LEU A 122 6.87 8.20 1.92
CA LEU A 122 5.63 7.58 2.38
C LEU A 122 5.77 6.07 2.54
N LEU A 123 6.29 5.38 1.51
CA LEU A 123 6.53 3.94 1.52
C LEU A 123 7.51 3.52 2.63
N GLY A 124 8.62 4.25 2.76
CA GLY A 124 9.62 4.02 3.80
C GLY A 124 9.05 4.26 5.19
N THR A 125 8.27 5.32 5.40
CA THR A 125 7.63 5.59 6.70
C THR A 125 6.65 4.47 7.08
N LEU A 126 5.86 3.95 6.14
CA LEU A 126 4.98 2.79 6.39
C LEU A 126 5.78 1.56 6.85
N MET A 127 6.88 1.26 6.16
CA MET A 127 7.74 0.14 6.51
C MET A 127 8.37 0.33 7.90
N LEU A 128 8.89 1.53 8.18
CA LEU A 128 9.55 1.88 9.43
C LEU A 128 8.61 1.95 10.65
N LEU A 129 7.29 2.02 10.43
CA LEU A 129 6.28 1.93 11.48
C LEU A 129 6.03 0.49 11.95
N THR A 130 6.50 -0.52 11.21
CA THR A 130 6.34 -1.94 11.57
C THR A 130 7.50 -2.38 12.47
N ARG A 131 7.23 -3.16 13.52
CA ARG A 131 8.25 -3.88 14.32
C ARG A 131 8.45 -5.22 13.66
N GLY A 132 9.68 -5.62 13.33
CA GLY A 132 10.04 -6.74 12.43
C GLY A 132 9.14 -7.99 12.44
N PRO A 133 9.61 -9.16 12.91
CA PRO A 133 8.75 -10.34 13.10
C PRO A 133 8.07 -10.37 14.46
N GLU A 134 8.45 -9.47 15.38
CA GLU A 134 7.90 -9.43 16.73
C GLU A 134 6.58 -8.64 16.83
N GLY A 135 5.71 -9.09 17.74
CA GLY A 135 4.41 -8.47 17.99
C GLY A 135 3.34 -8.86 16.97
N ASN A 136 2.24 -8.09 16.94
CA ASN A 136 1.09 -8.37 16.08
C ASN A 136 1.30 -7.83 14.64
N PHE A 137 2.44 -8.14 14.02
CA PHE A 137 2.86 -7.56 12.73
C PHE A 137 1.85 -7.87 11.62
N ALA A 138 1.21 -9.05 11.63
CA ALA A 138 0.25 -9.44 10.61
C ALA A 138 -0.95 -8.48 10.56
N ARG A 139 -1.52 -8.10 11.71
CA ARG A 139 -2.60 -7.10 11.77
C ARG A 139 -2.13 -5.71 11.33
N VAL A 140 -0.92 -5.32 11.69
CA VAL A 140 -0.34 -4.04 11.26
C VAL A 140 -0.15 -4.02 9.74
N HIS A 141 0.41 -5.10 9.18
CA HIS A 141 0.64 -5.23 7.75
C HIS A 141 -0.66 -5.21 6.97
N MET A 142 -1.68 -5.98 7.39
CA MET A 142 -3.00 -5.96 6.76
C MET A 142 -3.55 -4.54 6.59
N ARG A 143 -3.39 -3.69 7.61
CA ARG A 143 -3.83 -2.28 7.56
C ARG A 143 -2.98 -1.41 6.64
N PHE A 144 -1.68 -1.69 6.51
CA PHE A 144 -0.76 -0.85 5.73
C PHE A 144 -0.75 -1.22 4.24
N LYS A 145 -1.07 -2.48 3.90
CA LYS A 145 -1.07 -3.00 2.52
C LYS A 145 -1.84 -2.12 1.53
N PRO A 146 -3.09 -1.67 1.78
CA PRO A 146 -3.85 -0.90 0.80
C PRO A 146 -3.15 0.40 0.42
N LEU A 147 -2.64 1.13 1.42
CA LEU A 147 -1.94 2.40 1.21
C LEU A 147 -0.61 2.20 0.47
N TYR A 148 0.20 1.21 0.88
CA TYR A 148 1.47 0.91 0.22
C TYR A 148 1.24 0.55 -1.27
N LYS A 149 0.20 -0.25 -1.54
CA LYS A 149 -0.20 -0.64 -2.90
C LYS A 149 -0.64 0.57 -3.74
N ALA A 150 -1.41 1.49 -3.18
CA ALA A 150 -1.91 2.67 -3.88
C ALA A 150 -0.76 3.57 -4.37
N VAL A 151 0.24 3.84 -3.53
CA VAL A 151 1.39 4.67 -3.92
C VAL A 151 2.19 4.02 -5.06
N LEU A 152 2.45 2.71 -4.96
CA LEU A 152 3.15 1.97 -6.02
C LEU A 152 2.35 1.92 -7.33
N THR A 153 1.02 1.81 -7.24
CA THR A 153 0.12 1.82 -8.41
C THR A 153 0.26 3.14 -9.17
N LEU A 154 0.25 4.28 -8.47
CA LEU A 154 0.45 5.60 -9.09
C LEU A 154 1.79 5.70 -9.81
N ARG A 155 2.87 5.25 -9.16
CA ARG A 155 4.23 5.31 -9.72
C ARG A 155 4.45 4.34 -10.87
N LEU A 156 3.80 3.18 -10.86
CA LEU A 156 3.83 2.24 -11.98
C LEU A 156 3.09 2.82 -13.19
N VAL A 157 1.96 3.51 -12.98
CA VAL A 157 1.25 4.19 -14.08
C VAL A 157 2.10 5.29 -14.72
N ASP A 158 2.92 5.99 -13.95
CA ASP A 158 3.85 6.98 -14.53
C ASP A 158 4.80 6.34 -15.55
N ARG A 159 5.33 5.13 -15.26
CA ARG A 159 6.14 4.36 -16.21
C ARG A 159 5.32 3.84 -17.39
N LEU A 160 4.12 3.35 -17.13
CA LEU A 160 3.21 2.87 -18.17
C LEU A 160 2.91 3.97 -19.19
N LEU A 161 2.62 5.20 -18.74
CA LEU A 161 2.33 6.31 -19.63
C LEU A 161 3.56 6.77 -20.42
N GLU A 162 4.75 6.68 -19.83
CA GLU A 162 6.02 6.98 -20.48
C GLU A 162 6.35 5.97 -21.59
N HIS A 163 6.14 4.68 -21.34
CA HIS A 163 6.48 3.59 -22.27
C HIS A 163 5.32 3.17 -23.19
N ASP A 164 4.10 3.67 -22.96
CA ASP A 164 2.87 3.28 -23.66
C ASP A 164 2.60 1.76 -23.63
N THR A 165 2.91 1.12 -22.50
CA THR A 165 2.97 -0.35 -22.36
C THR A 165 1.63 -1.06 -22.57
N ILE A 166 0.50 -0.38 -22.29
CA ILE A 166 -0.86 -0.94 -22.40
C ILE A 166 -1.73 -0.04 -23.26
N ALA A 167 -2.21 -0.58 -24.37
CA ALA A 167 -3.17 0.09 -25.24
C ALA A 167 -4.57 0.11 -24.58
N HIS A 168 -4.96 1.24 -24.00
CA HIS A 168 -6.30 1.43 -23.43
C HIS A 168 -6.85 2.81 -23.77
N LYS A 169 -8.12 2.87 -24.23
CA LYS A 169 -8.77 4.11 -24.66
C LYS A 169 -8.77 5.18 -23.57
N TYR A 170 -9.01 4.79 -22.32
CA TYR A 170 -8.99 5.72 -21.19
C TYR A 170 -7.59 6.26 -20.91
N LEU A 171 -6.58 5.38 -20.81
CA LEU A 171 -5.19 5.77 -20.50
C LEU A 171 -4.60 6.67 -21.59
N SER A 172 -4.98 6.42 -22.85
CA SER A 172 -4.54 7.22 -23.99
C SER A 172 -4.93 8.70 -23.86
N LYS A 173 -6.04 9.02 -23.18
CA LYS A 173 -6.47 10.40 -22.93
C LYS A 173 -5.51 11.16 -22.00
N TYR A 174 -4.68 10.45 -21.23
CA TYR A 174 -3.82 11.02 -20.20
C TYR A 174 -2.32 10.83 -20.48
N ARG A 175 -1.91 10.49 -21.71
CA ARG A 175 -0.47 10.38 -22.07
C ARG A 175 0.31 11.66 -21.77
N GLU A 176 -0.31 12.80 -22.04
CA GLU A 176 0.28 14.12 -21.78
C GLU A 176 0.30 14.51 -20.29
N ALA A 177 -0.22 13.67 -19.39
CA ALA A 177 -0.16 13.90 -17.95
C ALA A 177 1.28 13.92 -17.42
N ALA A 178 2.26 13.39 -18.15
CA ALA A 178 3.68 13.55 -17.81
C ALA A 178 4.13 15.02 -17.76
N SER A 179 3.48 15.91 -18.52
CA SER A 179 3.77 17.34 -18.50
C SER A 179 3.46 18.01 -17.15
N ARG A 180 2.72 17.35 -16.25
CA ARG A 180 2.47 17.85 -14.88
C ARG A 180 3.75 18.01 -14.08
N PHE A 181 4.78 17.20 -14.37
CA PHE A 181 6.11 17.30 -13.76
C PHE A 181 6.91 18.51 -14.28
N ARG A 182 6.41 19.20 -15.30
CA ARG A 182 6.97 20.43 -15.88
C ARG A 182 6.12 21.65 -15.54
N GLY A 183 5.31 21.58 -14.49
CA GLY A 183 4.48 22.69 -14.01
C GLY A 183 3.15 22.89 -14.76
N ASN A 184 2.74 21.98 -15.64
CA ASN A 184 1.45 22.10 -16.32
C ASN A 184 0.28 21.86 -15.34
N ARG A 185 -0.41 22.93 -14.94
CA ARG A 185 -1.52 22.88 -13.97
C ARG A 185 -2.73 22.11 -14.49
N TYR A 186 -3.09 22.27 -15.76
CA TYR A 186 -4.22 21.56 -16.37
C TYR A 186 -4.03 20.05 -16.27
N TRP A 187 -2.85 19.55 -16.67
CA TRP A 187 -2.54 18.13 -16.58
C TRP A 187 -2.33 17.64 -15.15
N ARG A 188 -1.85 18.50 -14.24
CA ARG A 188 -1.78 18.17 -12.81
C ARG A 188 -3.18 17.92 -12.24
N ASP A 189 -4.12 18.81 -12.51
CA ASP A 189 -5.50 18.70 -12.00
C ASP A 189 -6.22 17.52 -12.65
N LYS A 190 -6.15 17.38 -13.99
CA LYS A 190 -6.69 16.23 -14.74
C LYS A 190 -6.14 14.90 -14.26
N TRP A 191 -4.81 14.80 -14.10
CA TRP A 191 -4.18 13.58 -13.58
C TRP A 191 -4.70 13.27 -12.18
N LYS A 192 -4.75 14.27 -11.28
CA LYS A 192 -5.20 14.07 -9.90
C LYS A 192 -6.64 13.55 -9.87
N THR A 193 -7.56 14.24 -10.53
CA THR A 193 -9.00 13.97 -10.38
C THR A 193 -9.50 12.82 -11.25
N GLU A 194 -9.04 12.73 -12.49
CA GLU A 194 -9.60 11.80 -13.47
C GLU A 194 -8.76 10.53 -13.63
N LEU A 195 -7.48 10.50 -13.23
CA LEU A 195 -6.65 9.29 -13.32
C LEU A 195 -6.19 8.76 -11.96
N GLY A 196 -5.58 9.61 -11.13
CA GLY A 196 -5.02 9.26 -9.83
C GLY A 196 -6.07 8.75 -8.85
N ARG A 197 -7.21 9.45 -8.73
CA ARG A 197 -8.32 9.01 -7.87
C ARG A 197 -8.84 7.61 -8.25
N PRO A 198 -9.24 7.32 -9.51
CA PRO A 198 -9.63 5.96 -9.90
C PRO A 198 -8.55 4.89 -9.61
N LEU A 199 -7.28 5.19 -9.84
CA LEU A 199 -6.18 4.25 -9.56
C LEU A 199 -6.02 3.96 -8.06
N ILE A 200 -6.11 5.00 -7.23
CA ILE A 200 -6.07 4.85 -5.77
C ILE A 200 -7.28 4.06 -5.31
N THR A 201 -8.49 4.39 -5.77
CA THR A 201 -9.71 3.65 -5.42
C THR A 201 -9.59 2.19 -5.82
N ALA A 202 -9.09 1.88 -7.02
CA ALA A 202 -8.86 0.50 -7.47
C ALA A 202 -7.89 -0.24 -6.54
N ALA A 203 -6.78 0.40 -6.17
CA ALA A 203 -5.79 -0.20 -5.28
C ALA A 203 -6.38 -0.41 -3.86
N LEU A 204 -7.04 0.57 -3.28
CA LEU A 204 -7.62 0.44 -1.95
C LEU A 204 -8.71 -0.64 -1.89
N LEU A 205 -9.52 -0.74 -2.93
CA LEU A 205 -10.74 -1.55 -2.90
C LEU A 205 -10.63 -2.93 -3.56
N GLN A 206 -9.50 -3.27 -4.20
CA GLN A 206 -9.34 -4.55 -4.90
C GLN A 206 -9.70 -5.78 -4.04
N ASP A 207 -9.46 -5.73 -2.73
CA ASP A 207 -9.73 -6.81 -1.78
C ASP A 207 -10.84 -6.47 -0.78
N ILE A 208 -11.67 -5.45 -1.08
CA ILE A 208 -12.67 -4.94 -0.13
C ILE A 208 -13.80 -5.94 0.12
N GLY A 209 -14.06 -6.84 -0.82
CA GLY A 209 -15.05 -7.91 -0.68
C GLY A 209 -14.75 -8.87 0.49
N LEU A 210 -13.50 -8.89 0.99
CA LEU A 210 -13.14 -9.62 2.20
C LEU A 210 -13.79 -9.07 3.48
N GLN A 211 -14.37 -7.87 3.43
CA GLN A 211 -15.16 -7.30 4.53
C GLN A 211 -16.60 -7.85 4.59
N SER A 212 -17.01 -8.68 3.62
CA SER A 212 -18.34 -9.30 3.64
C SER A 212 -18.48 -10.32 4.78
N PRO A 213 -19.68 -10.47 5.39
CA PRO A 213 -19.91 -11.46 6.44
C PRO A 213 -19.47 -12.87 6.03
N ALA A 214 -19.77 -13.29 4.80
CA ALA A 214 -19.40 -14.61 4.28
C ALA A 214 -17.88 -14.82 4.21
N ALA A 215 -17.12 -13.81 3.76
CA ALA A 215 -15.66 -13.90 3.74
C ALA A 215 -15.07 -13.91 5.16
N LEU A 216 -15.63 -13.10 6.07
CA LEU A 216 -15.24 -13.05 7.47
C LEU A 216 -15.52 -14.39 8.19
N THR A 217 -16.60 -15.09 7.87
CA THR A 217 -16.85 -16.44 8.42
C THR A 217 -15.77 -17.43 8.00
N ILE A 218 -15.31 -17.40 6.74
CA ILE A 218 -14.17 -18.23 6.32
C ILE A 218 -12.90 -17.82 7.08
N LEU A 219 -12.65 -16.52 7.22
CA LEU A 219 -11.42 -16.01 7.83
C LEU A 219 -11.40 -16.18 9.36
N LYS A 220 -12.51 -16.06 10.07
CA LYS A 220 -12.54 -16.03 11.54
C LYS A 220 -13.29 -17.21 12.16
N GLY A 221 -13.87 -18.08 11.35
CA GLY A 221 -14.79 -19.12 11.83
C GLY A 221 -16.18 -18.54 12.14
N GLU A 222 -17.15 -19.42 12.35
CA GLU A 222 -18.53 -19.04 12.67
C GLU A 222 -18.63 -18.26 13.98
N ASN A 223 -17.77 -18.60 14.96
CA ASN A 223 -17.75 -17.99 16.29
C ASN A 223 -16.68 -16.88 16.42
N GLY A 224 -15.90 -16.62 15.38
CA GLY A 224 -14.84 -15.59 15.41
C GLY A 224 -13.55 -16.00 16.16
N ASP A 225 -13.36 -17.30 16.42
CA ASP A 225 -12.29 -17.89 17.22
C ASP A 225 -11.05 -18.30 16.41
N LEU A 226 -11.15 -18.36 15.07
CA LEU A 226 -10.03 -18.73 14.22
C LEU A 226 -9.14 -17.53 13.89
N ASP A 227 -7.84 -17.77 13.81
CA ASP A 227 -6.87 -16.77 13.33
C ASP A 227 -7.06 -16.49 11.84
N GLU A 228 -7.37 -15.24 11.48
CA GLU A 228 -7.58 -14.77 10.11
C GLU A 228 -6.34 -14.86 9.22
N PHE A 229 -5.15 -15.04 9.81
CA PHE A 229 -3.89 -15.20 9.07
C PHE A 229 -3.42 -16.64 8.93
N ARG A 230 -4.20 -17.61 9.43
CA ARG A 230 -3.86 -19.03 9.30
C ARG A 230 -3.79 -19.48 7.85
N LEU A 231 -3.09 -20.60 7.62
CA LEU A 231 -3.13 -21.26 6.33
C LEU A 231 -4.53 -21.82 6.07
N LEU A 232 -5.19 -21.32 5.03
CA LEU A 232 -6.48 -21.84 4.57
C LEU A 232 -6.29 -23.06 3.66
N GLU A 233 -7.21 -24.02 3.78
CA GLU A 233 -7.31 -25.16 2.88
C GLU A 233 -7.62 -24.73 1.44
N GLU A 234 -7.30 -25.58 0.45
CA GLU A 234 -7.47 -25.21 -0.96
C GLU A 234 -8.91 -24.84 -1.32
N SER A 235 -9.90 -25.56 -0.79
CA SER A 235 -11.33 -25.26 -0.99
C SER A 235 -11.69 -23.90 -0.40
N GLN A 236 -11.34 -23.65 0.86
CA GLN A 236 -11.55 -22.38 1.55
C GLN A 236 -10.90 -21.21 0.80
N ARG A 237 -9.68 -21.39 0.30
CA ARG A 237 -8.99 -20.37 -0.51
C ARG A 237 -9.76 -20.05 -1.80
N LYS A 238 -10.22 -21.08 -2.52
CA LYS A 238 -11.00 -20.88 -3.77
C LYS A 238 -12.30 -20.14 -3.50
N ASP A 239 -13.00 -20.49 -2.43
CA ASP A 239 -14.27 -19.84 -2.09
C ASP A 239 -14.05 -18.41 -1.59
N LEU A 240 -13.02 -18.16 -0.79
CA LEU A 240 -12.64 -16.80 -0.38
C LEU A 240 -12.32 -15.91 -1.59
N LEU A 241 -11.60 -16.43 -2.59
CA LEU A 241 -11.30 -15.69 -3.83
C LEU A 241 -12.57 -15.36 -4.62
N LYS A 242 -13.52 -16.29 -4.72
CA LYS A 242 -14.82 -16.05 -5.38
C LYS A 242 -15.64 -14.99 -4.64
N LEU A 243 -15.71 -15.08 -3.31
CA LEU A 243 -16.41 -14.11 -2.46
C LEU A 243 -15.78 -12.73 -2.59
N ASN A 244 -14.45 -12.64 -2.52
CA ASN A 244 -13.73 -11.38 -2.69
C ASN A 244 -14.04 -10.75 -4.05
N TYR A 245 -13.96 -11.52 -5.14
CA TYR A 245 -14.30 -11.04 -6.49
C TYR A 245 -15.75 -10.54 -6.56
N HIS A 246 -16.71 -11.35 -6.11
CA HIS A 246 -18.13 -11.02 -6.18
C HIS A 246 -18.47 -9.76 -5.37
N PHE A 247 -18.09 -9.72 -4.09
CA PHE A 247 -18.44 -8.62 -3.21
C PHE A 247 -17.66 -7.34 -3.50
N THR A 248 -16.41 -7.44 -3.98
CA THR A 248 -15.65 -6.26 -4.45
C THR A 248 -16.36 -5.62 -5.63
N LEU A 249 -16.75 -6.40 -6.64
CA LEU A 249 -17.49 -5.86 -7.78
C LEU A 249 -18.84 -5.30 -7.35
N LYS A 250 -19.60 -6.02 -6.52
CA LYS A 250 -20.87 -5.52 -5.98
C LYS A 250 -20.70 -4.15 -5.32
N TYR A 251 -19.69 -3.99 -4.45
CA TYR A 251 -19.42 -2.73 -3.78
C TYR A 251 -19.06 -1.59 -4.76
N LEU A 252 -18.29 -1.88 -5.82
CA LEU A 252 -17.94 -0.88 -6.83
C LEU A 252 -19.14 -0.48 -7.70
N PHE A 253 -20.00 -1.43 -8.07
CA PHE A 253 -21.16 -1.18 -8.94
C PHE A 253 -22.34 -0.56 -8.19
N GLU A 254 -22.63 -1.04 -6.99
CA GLU A 254 -23.86 -0.74 -6.24
C GLU A 254 -23.56 0.09 -4.98
N GLY A 255 -22.39 -0.09 -4.36
CA GLY A 255 -22.04 0.55 -3.09
C GLY A 255 -21.51 1.99 -3.22
N LEU A 256 -20.86 2.34 -4.34
CA LEU A 256 -20.27 3.66 -4.55
C LEU A 256 -21.08 4.55 -5.48
N GLY A 257 -21.38 4.14 -6.71
CA GLY A 257 -22.11 4.98 -7.69
C GLY A 257 -21.32 6.23 -8.14
N LEU A 258 -22.04 7.25 -8.64
CA LEU A 258 -21.45 8.52 -9.10
C LEU A 258 -21.55 9.61 -8.01
N PRO A 259 -20.58 10.55 -7.91
CA PRO A 259 -20.72 11.69 -7.04
C PRO A 259 -21.89 12.59 -7.47
N LYS A 260 -22.44 13.35 -6.53
CA LYS A 260 -23.51 14.31 -6.78
C LYS A 260 -22.93 15.58 -7.40
N TYR A 261 -23.47 15.98 -8.55
CA TYR A 261 -23.16 17.29 -9.13
C TYR A 261 -23.79 18.40 -8.29
N VAL A 262 -23.01 19.46 -8.02
CA VAL A 262 -23.47 20.67 -7.34
C VAL A 262 -23.24 21.85 -8.26
N GLY A 263 -24.32 22.44 -8.76
CA GLY A 263 -24.28 23.59 -9.66
C GLY A 263 -25.59 23.75 -10.42
N ASN A 264 -25.68 24.86 -11.17
CA ASN A 264 -26.92 25.26 -11.85
C ASN A 264 -26.79 25.24 -13.39
N ASN A 265 -25.67 24.77 -13.93
CA ASN A 265 -25.42 24.76 -15.37
C ASN A 265 -25.60 23.33 -15.94
N LYS A 266 -26.51 23.18 -16.90
CA LYS A 266 -26.80 21.88 -17.53
C LYS A 266 -25.59 21.29 -18.26
N GLU A 267 -24.85 22.10 -19.01
CA GLU A 267 -23.69 21.62 -19.76
C GLU A 267 -22.55 21.20 -18.83
N GLU A 268 -22.35 21.93 -17.74
CA GLU A 268 -21.39 21.58 -16.71
C GLU A 268 -21.77 20.26 -16.02
N ARG A 269 -23.04 20.09 -15.66
CA ARG A 269 -23.57 18.83 -15.13
C ARG A 269 -23.33 17.67 -16.10
N ASP A 270 -23.65 17.86 -17.38
CA ASP A 270 -23.54 16.79 -18.37
C ASP A 270 -22.05 16.41 -18.59
N ARG A 271 -21.13 17.37 -18.60
CA ARG A 271 -19.67 17.13 -18.60
C ARG A 271 -19.19 16.43 -17.33
N PHE A 272 -19.67 16.85 -16.16
CA PHE A 272 -19.33 16.25 -14.87
C PHE A 272 -19.76 14.77 -14.84
N VAL A 273 -21.00 14.48 -15.24
CA VAL A 273 -21.55 13.12 -15.28
C VAL A 273 -20.74 12.26 -16.25
N GLN A 274 -20.46 12.75 -17.45
CA GLN A 274 -19.68 11.99 -18.43
C GLN A 274 -18.27 11.67 -17.92
N THR A 275 -17.59 12.65 -17.33
CA THR A 275 -16.22 12.48 -16.80
C THR A 275 -16.18 11.43 -15.70
N HIS A 276 -17.09 11.52 -14.72
CA HIS A 276 -17.14 10.56 -13.61
C HIS A 276 -17.60 9.18 -14.06
N LYS A 277 -18.49 9.10 -15.06
CA LYS A 277 -18.90 7.82 -15.65
C LYS A 277 -17.73 7.11 -16.31
N GLU A 278 -16.96 7.80 -17.14
CA GLU A 278 -15.77 7.21 -17.79
C GLU A 278 -14.71 6.78 -16.76
N ALA A 279 -14.47 7.60 -15.74
CA ALA A 279 -13.55 7.28 -14.66
C ALA A 279 -13.99 6.04 -13.85
N ASN A 280 -15.29 5.93 -13.59
CA ASN A 280 -15.87 4.77 -12.90
C ASN A 280 -15.83 3.51 -13.76
N GLU A 281 -16.14 3.61 -15.06
CA GLU A 281 -16.00 2.49 -16.01
C GLU A 281 -14.55 2.00 -16.08
N PHE A 282 -13.59 2.92 -16.12
CA PHE A 282 -12.16 2.59 -16.07
C PHE A 282 -11.78 1.88 -14.77
N LEU A 283 -12.20 2.40 -13.61
CA LEU A 283 -12.00 1.78 -12.29
C LEU A 283 -12.55 0.34 -12.26
N GLN A 284 -13.78 0.14 -12.72
CA GLN A 284 -14.43 -1.17 -12.73
C GLN A 284 -13.71 -2.16 -13.65
N GLN A 285 -13.30 -1.71 -14.84
CA GLN A 285 -12.52 -2.53 -15.77
C GLN A 285 -11.16 -2.91 -15.19
N LEU A 286 -10.47 -1.96 -14.55
CA LEU A 286 -9.19 -2.16 -13.90
C LEU A 286 -9.26 -3.21 -12.80
N VAL A 287 -10.22 -3.09 -11.88
CA VAL A 287 -10.39 -4.07 -10.79
C VAL A 287 -10.83 -5.42 -11.32
N LYS A 288 -11.79 -5.47 -12.24
CA LYS A 288 -12.23 -6.73 -12.86
C LYS A 288 -11.07 -7.46 -13.53
N ASP A 289 -10.27 -6.75 -14.32
CA ASP A 289 -9.11 -7.33 -15.01
C ASP A 289 -7.99 -7.70 -14.03
N ALA A 290 -7.89 -7.10 -12.85
CA ALA A 290 -6.89 -7.50 -11.85
C ALA A 290 -7.14 -8.93 -11.32
N PHE A 291 -8.41 -9.38 -11.28
CA PHE A 291 -8.77 -10.74 -10.91
C PHE A 291 -8.56 -11.77 -12.03
N VAL A 292 -8.78 -11.39 -13.29
CA VAL A 292 -8.76 -12.33 -14.44
C VAL A 292 -7.52 -12.21 -15.35
N SER A 293 -6.82 -11.09 -15.28
CA SER A 293 -5.60 -10.71 -16.04
C SER A 293 -5.67 -11.02 -17.53
N LYS A 294 -6.75 -10.57 -18.20
CA LYS A 294 -6.98 -10.86 -19.62
C LYS A 294 -6.37 -9.80 -20.54
N THR A 295 -6.46 -8.52 -20.15
CA THR A 295 -6.07 -7.40 -21.03
C THR A 295 -4.73 -6.78 -20.67
N GLY A 296 -4.14 -7.18 -19.54
CA GLY A 296 -2.97 -6.55 -18.94
C GLY A 296 -3.29 -5.29 -18.13
N LEU A 297 -4.45 -4.65 -18.33
CA LEU A 297 -4.87 -3.45 -17.59
C LEU A 297 -4.83 -3.69 -16.07
N GLY A 298 -5.37 -4.82 -15.61
CA GLY A 298 -5.42 -5.18 -14.20
C GLY A 298 -4.05 -5.34 -13.54
N GLU A 299 -3.00 -5.53 -14.33
CA GLU A 299 -1.64 -5.72 -13.83
C GLU A 299 -1.04 -4.46 -13.22
N ILE A 300 -1.58 -3.29 -13.57
CA ILE A 300 -1.28 -2.00 -12.95
C ILE A 300 -1.47 -2.04 -11.43
N VAL A 301 -2.46 -2.80 -10.94
CA VAL A 301 -2.74 -2.98 -9.50
C VAL A 301 -2.21 -4.32 -9.00
N LYS A 302 -2.27 -5.38 -9.82
CA LYS A 302 -1.85 -6.73 -9.44
C LYS A 302 -0.34 -6.84 -9.17
N ILE A 303 0.51 -6.18 -9.97
CA ILE A 303 1.97 -6.21 -9.75
C ILE A 303 2.32 -5.58 -8.38
N PRO A 304 1.85 -4.34 -8.07
CA PRO A 304 1.96 -3.79 -6.72
C PRO A 304 1.39 -4.70 -5.63
N GLN A 305 0.24 -5.35 -5.85
CA GLN A 305 -0.36 -6.28 -4.89
C GLN A 305 0.57 -7.46 -4.57
N ILE A 306 1.15 -8.09 -5.59
CA ILE A 306 2.10 -9.20 -5.43
C ILE A 306 3.31 -8.74 -4.61
N TYR A 307 3.90 -7.60 -4.96
CA TYR A 307 5.04 -7.05 -4.23
C TYR A 307 4.72 -6.78 -2.76
N VAL A 308 3.59 -6.10 -2.52
CA VAL A 308 3.13 -5.73 -1.18
C VAL A 308 2.82 -6.95 -0.32
N SER A 309 2.36 -8.06 -0.92
CA SER A 309 2.14 -9.32 -0.21
C SER A 309 3.43 -9.93 0.37
N ILE A 310 4.59 -9.54 -0.19
CA ILE A 310 5.92 -9.96 0.28
C ILE A 310 6.46 -8.96 1.30
N VAL A 311 6.46 -7.66 0.95
CA VAL A 311 6.99 -6.58 1.82
C VAL A 311 6.26 -6.52 3.16
N LEU A 312 4.92 -6.57 3.11
CA LEU A 312 4.03 -6.53 4.25
C LEU A 312 3.33 -7.89 4.41
N SER A 313 4.09 -8.99 4.45
CA SER A 313 3.51 -10.34 4.58
C SER A 313 2.76 -10.53 5.90
N THR A 314 1.66 -11.26 5.87
CA THR A 314 0.89 -11.65 7.06
C THR A 314 1.17 -13.09 7.50
N LYS A 315 2.14 -13.76 6.86
CA LYS A 315 2.52 -15.14 7.21
C LYS A 315 3.29 -15.18 8.52
N SER A 316 3.14 -16.26 9.28
CA SER A 316 3.81 -16.47 10.57
C SER A 316 5.34 -16.57 10.47
N ASP A 317 5.86 -17.01 9.32
CA ASP A 317 7.30 -17.14 9.02
C ASP A 317 7.91 -15.87 8.42
N TYR A 318 7.23 -14.73 8.52
CA TYR A 318 7.71 -13.47 7.96
C TYR A 318 9.09 -13.09 8.51
N SER A 319 10.02 -12.77 7.61
CA SER A 319 11.33 -12.22 7.94
C SER A 319 11.72 -11.14 6.95
N ARG A 320 12.19 -10.00 7.47
CA ARG A 320 12.68 -8.89 6.64
C ARG A 320 13.87 -9.30 5.78
N MET A 321 14.70 -10.23 6.24
CA MET A 321 15.83 -10.76 5.47
C MET A 321 15.45 -11.29 4.08
N SER A 322 14.21 -11.76 3.93
CA SER A 322 13.70 -12.30 2.67
C SER A 322 13.24 -11.23 1.67
N LEU A 323 13.02 -10.00 2.11
CA LEU A 323 12.42 -8.95 1.30
C LEU A 323 13.18 -8.64 0.02
N PRO A 324 14.53 -8.63 0.00
CA PRO A 324 15.25 -8.35 -1.23
C PRO A 324 15.08 -9.41 -2.33
N LYS A 325 14.42 -10.54 -2.03
CA LYS A 325 14.03 -11.57 -3.00
C LYS A 325 12.61 -11.35 -3.56
N GLY A 326 11.88 -10.34 -3.09
CA GLY A 326 10.48 -10.13 -3.45
C GLY A 326 10.24 -9.87 -4.93
N TYR A 327 11.19 -9.20 -5.60
CA TYR A 327 11.12 -8.97 -7.05
C TYR A 327 11.16 -10.27 -7.87
N MET A 328 11.78 -11.34 -7.34
CA MET A 328 11.98 -12.59 -8.07
C MET A 328 10.65 -13.23 -8.48
N LEU A 329 9.62 -13.12 -7.64
CA LEU A 329 8.29 -13.65 -7.96
C LEU A 329 7.68 -12.92 -9.16
N ILE A 330 7.83 -11.60 -9.21
CA ILE A 330 7.32 -10.75 -10.31
C ILE A 330 8.05 -11.11 -11.60
N GLU A 331 9.39 -11.20 -11.58
CA GLU A 331 10.17 -11.61 -12.74
C GLU A 331 9.82 -13.03 -13.21
N GLN A 332 9.62 -13.97 -12.29
CA GLN A 332 9.26 -15.35 -12.63
C GLN A 332 7.88 -15.42 -13.28
N LEU A 333 6.90 -14.69 -12.74
CA LEU A 333 5.56 -14.61 -13.33
C LEU A 333 5.61 -13.97 -14.72
N ALA A 334 6.40 -12.91 -14.91
CA ALA A 334 6.61 -12.29 -16.22
C ALA A 334 7.29 -13.24 -17.23
N LYS A 335 8.33 -13.98 -16.80
CA LYS A 335 9.03 -14.97 -17.62
C LYS A 335 8.10 -16.10 -18.07
N LYS A 336 7.17 -16.52 -17.20
CA LYS A 336 6.16 -17.54 -17.49
C LYS A 336 4.93 -17.01 -18.24
N GLY A 337 4.90 -15.72 -18.60
CA GLY A 337 3.79 -15.09 -19.31
C GLY A 337 2.54 -14.84 -18.45
N GLY A 338 2.66 -14.94 -17.12
CA GLY A 338 1.58 -14.62 -16.18
C GLY A 338 1.44 -13.13 -15.85
N LEU A 339 2.40 -12.31 -16.31
CA LEU A 339 2.41 -10.85 -16.24
C LEU A 339 3.04 -10.29 -17.53
N ASN A 340 2.67 -9.07 -17.91
CA ASN A 340 3.31 -8.27 -18.93
C ASN A 340 4.78 -8.03 -18.57
N LYS A 341 5.67 -8.38 -19.49
CA LYS A 341 7.12 -8.33 -19.27
C LYS A 341 7.65 -6.91 -19.07
N GLN A 342 7.19 -5.97 -19.88
CA GLN A 342 7.64 -4.58 -19.78
C GLN A 342 7.14 -3.95 -18.49
N LEU A 343 5.87 -4.16 -18.12
CA LEU A 343 5.33 -3.61 -16.89
C LEU A 343 5.98 -4.21 -15.64
N ALA A 344 6.29 -5.50 -15.67
CA ALA A 344 7.07 -6.15 -14.61
C ALA A 344 8.49 -5.58 -14.50
N GLN A 345 9.16 -5.34 -15.64
CA GLN A 345 10.47 -4.70 -15.66
C GLN A 345 10.42 -3.27 -15.11
N ASP A 346 9.48 -2.44 -15.60
CA ASP A 346 9.26 -1.07 -15.13
C ASP A 346 9.05 -1.03 -13.61
N PHE A 347 8.34 -2.01 -13.07
CA PHE A 347 8.13 -2.13 -11.63
C PHE A 347 9.42 -2.48 -10.87
N VAL A 348 10.23 -3.42 -11.37
CA VAL A 348 11.52 -3.78 -10.73
C VAL A 348 12.49 -2.60 -10.78
N GLU A 349 12.55 -1.86 -11.88
CA GLU A 349 13.35 -0.65 -12.01
C GLU A 349 12.87 0.47 -11.08
N LEU A 350 11.56 0.56 -10.83
CA LEU A 350 10.97 1.52 -9.90
C LEU A 350 11.40 1.26 -8.45
N VAL A 351 11.30 0.01 -7.96
CA VAL A 351 11.48 -0.29 -6.52
C VAL A 351 12.88 -0.78 -6.16
N GLY A 352 13.62 -1.36 -7.11
CA GLY A 352 14.90 -2.03 -6.87
C GLY A 352 14.75 -3.35 -6.11
N TYR A 353 15.87 -3.92 -5.68
CA TYR A 353 15.85 -5.15 -4.87
C TYR A 353 15.48 -4.84 -3.42
N PHE A 354 15.92 -3.73 -2.87
CA PHE A 354 15.71 -3.40 -1.46
C PHE A 354 14.54 -2.44 -1.28
N PRO A 355 13.44 -2.83 -0.61
CA PRO A 355 12.28 -1.97 -0.41
C PRO A 355 12.61 -0.70 0.39
N GLN A 356 11.80 0.34 0.22
CA GLN A 356 11.94 1.58 0.99
C GLN A 356 11.76 1.29 2.49
N GLY A 357 12.64 1.84 3.31
CA GLY A 357 12.71 1.55 4.75
C GLY A 357 13.46 0.27 5.12
N PHE A 358 14.01 -0.48 4.16
CA PHE A 358 14.85 -1.66 4.45
C PHE A 358 16.18 -1.28 5.10
N GLY A 359 16.68 -2.14 5.99
CA GLY A 359 17.93 -1.94 6.71
C GLY A 359 19.12 -2.58 6.02
N ILE A 360 20.03 -1.75 5.49
CA ILE A 360 21.28 -2.19 4.88
C ILE A 360 22.40 -2.16 5.91
N THR A 361 23.15 -3.25 6.02
CA THR A 361 24.46 -3.28 6.65
C THR A 361 25.52 -3.23 5.55
N TYR A 362 26.56 -2.42 5.71
CA TYR A 362 27.56 -2.21 4.66
C TYR A 362 28.95 -1.91 5.22
N ILE A 363 29.98 -2.07 4.39
CA ILE A 363 31.36 -1.71 4.70
C ILE A 363 31.56 -0.21 4.34
N PRO A 364 31.81 0.68 5.32
CA PRO A 364 32.04 2.10 5.06
C PRO A 364 33.44 2.32 4.47
N MET A 365 33.61 3.43 3.75
CA MET A 365 34.92 3.89 3.30
C MET A 365 35.50 4.92 4.28
N ASN A 366 36.83 5.03 4.32
CA ASN A 366 37.52 6.15 4.94
C ASN A 366 37.70 7.32 3.94
N GLU A 367 38.27 8.43 4.40
CA GLU A 367 38.50 9.63 3.58
C GLU A 367 39.44 9.40 2.39
N LYS A 368 40.26 8.34 2.44
CA LYS A 368 41.16 7.92 1.35
C LYS A 368 40.50 6.94 0.37
N GLY A 369 39.21 6.63 0.55
CA GLY A 369 38.48 5.68 -0.29
C GLY A 369 38.75 4.21 0.03
N HIS A 370 39.47 3.89 1.10
CA HIS A 370 39.70 2.51 1.52
C HIS A 370 38.54 2.03 2.40
N GLU A 371 38.14 0.78 2.21
CA GLU A 371 37.19 0.10 3.08
C GLU A 371 37.73 -0.01 4.51
N LYS A 372 36.83 0.17 5.49
CA LYS A 372 37.17 -0.03 6.91
C LYS A 372 36.89 -1.48 7.33
N ASP A 373 37.58 -1.92 8.37
CA ASP A 373 37.39 -3.24 9.00
C ASP A 373 36.22 -3.25 10.01
N GLN A 374 35.12 -2.58 9.64
CA GLN A 374 33.89 -2.54 10.42
C GLN A 374 32.70 -2.46 9.47
N TYR A 375 31.48 -2.68 9.97
CA TYR A 375 30.27 -2.35 9.24
C TYR A 375 29.64 -1.05 9.74
N GLU A 376 28.65 -0.56 9.01
CA GLU A 376 27.72 0.47 9.44
C GLU A 376 26.31 0.12 8.93
N CYS A 377 25.31 0.80 9.47
CA CYS A 377 23.90 0.63 9.15
C CYS A 377 23.37 1.84 8.38
N ALA A 378 22.53 1.56 7.40
CA ALA A 378 21.83 2.55 6.59
C ALA A 378 20.38 2.11 6.31
N ILE A 379 19.51 3.05 5.98
CA ILE A 379 18.10 2.81 5.63
C ILE A 379 17.89 3.17 4.17
N VAL A 380 17.21 2.33 3.40
CA VAL A 380 16.83 2.64 2.02
C VAL A 380 15.81 3.78 2.00
N ILE A 381 16.14 4.86 1.28
CA ILE A 381 15.32 6.09 1.25
C ILE A 381 14.89 6.53 -0.15
N GLY A 382 15.40 5.89 -1.21
CA GLY A 382 15.11 6.28 -2.60
C GLY A 382 14.28 5.25 -3.36
N LEU A 383 13.61 5.73 -4.42
CA LEU A 383 13.04 4.94 -5.52
C LEU A 383 13.88 5.13 -6.78
N ASN A 384 13.66 4.30 -7.80
CA ASN A 384 14.35 4.33 -9.08
C ASN A 384 15.88 4.25 -8.95
N PRO A 385 16.42 3.22 -8.28
CA PRO A 385 17.87 3.06 -8.24
C PRO A 385 18.41 2.81 -9.65
N ALA A 386 19.54 3.42 -10.00
CA ALA A 386 20.19 3.20 -11.30
C ALA A 386 20.58 1.74 -11.53
N ASN A 387 20.87 1.01 -10.44
CA ASN A 387 21.07 -0.43 -10.43
C ASN A 387 20.19 -1.02 -9.31
N PRO A 388 19.30 -2.00 -9.58
CA PRO A 388 18.43 -2.59 -8.57
C PRO A 388 19.17 -3.14 -7.32
N ALA A 389 20.43 -3.53 -7.47
CA ALA A 389 21.26 -4.04 -6.37
C ALA A 389 21.95 -2.94 -5.53
N GLU A 390 21.84 -1.67 -5.91
CA GLU A 390 22.59 -0.56 -5.32
C GLU A 390 21.63 0.56 -4.86
N PRO A 391 21.02 0.41 -3.67
CA PRO A 391 20.00 1.35 -3.20
C PRO A 391 20.60 2.68 -2.76
N LEU A 392 19.83 3.76 -2.93
CA LEU A 392 20.06 5.05 -2.27
C LEU A 392 19.62 4.95 -0.81
N CYS A 393 20.57 5.17 0.10
CA CYS A 393 20.37 4.99 1.53
C CYS A 393 20.73 6.25 2.34
N LYS A 394 20.11 6.40 3.52
CA LYS A 394 20.53 7.31 4.58
C LYS A 394 21.39 6.53 5.57
N VAL A 395 22.63 6.93 5.75
CA VAL A 395 23.50 6.36 6.79
C VAL A 395 22.97 6.76 8.16
N VAL A 396 22.84 5.80 9.07
CA VAL A 396 22.29 6.03 10.41
C VAL A 396 23.21 5.58 11.54
N THR A 397 24.38 5.01 11.23
CA THR A 397 25.43 4.79 12.21
C THR A 397 26.77 5.37 11.76
N ARG A 398 27.60 5.71 12.75
CA ARG A 398 29.03 5.97 12.57
C ARG A 398 29.77 5.38 13.76
N ASN A 399 30.79 4.58 13.48
CA ASN A 399 31.50 3.76 14.47
C ASN A 399 30.50 2.97 15.33
N GLN A 400 29.51 2.35 14.68
CA GLN A 400 28.48 1.52 15.34
C GLN A 400 27.58 2.27 16.34
N LYS A 401 27.55 3.60 16.28
CA LYS A 401 26.66 4.44 17.11
C LYS A 401 25.65 5.14 16.23
N TYR A 402 24.39 5.18 16.68
CA TYR A 402 23.32 5.86 15.94
C TYR A 402 23.58 7.36 15.78
N ILE A 403 23.35 7.86 14.57
CA ILE A 403 23.46 9.26 14.19
C ILE A 403 22.20 9.69 13.42
N THR A 404 21.81 10.96 13.58
CA THR A 404 20.66 11.54 12.86
C THR A 404 21.08 12.36 11.63
N SER A 405 22.34 12.79 11.57
CA SER A 405 22.91 13.67 10.53
C SER A 405 23.75 12.93 9.49
N GLY A 406 23.51 11.63 9.29
CA GLY A 406 24.27 10.85 8.31
C GLY A 406 24.09 11.31 6.86
N THR A 407 25.03 10.95 6.00
CA THR A 407 25.00 11.26 4.57
C THR A 407 23.97 10.39 3.85
N GLN A 408 23.47 10.89 2.72
CA GLN A 408 22.78 10.06 1.75
C GLN A 408 23.82 9.51 0.78
N GLU A 409 23.87 8.20 0.59
CA GLU A 409 24.80 7.56 -0.35
C GLU A 409 24.15 6.38 -1.06
N ILE A 410 24.60 6.12 -2.29
CA ILE A 410 24.33 4.86 -2.97
C ILE A 410 25.28 3.82 -2.38
N ILE A 411 24.73 2.71 -1.88
CA ILE A 411 25.54 1.61 -1.36
C ILE A 411 25.80 0.61 -2.48
N PRO A 412 27.04 0.50 -3.00
CA PRO A 412 27.37 -0.40 -4.09
C PRO A 412 27.23 -1.87 -3.67
N LYS A 413 26.96 -2.72 -4.65
CA LYS A 413 26.85 -4.17 -4.44
C LYS A 413 28.10 -4.76 -3.77
N GLY A 414 29.28 -4.22 -4.07
CA GLY A 414 30.56 -4.67 -3.50
C GLY A 414 30.81 -4.29 -2.03
N ARG A 415 29.99 -3.42 -1.44
CA ARG A 415 30.10 -3.03 -0.01
C ARG A 415 28.90 -3.48 0.82
N ASN A 416 27.81 -3.86 0.19
CA ASN A 416 26.57 -4.26 0.85
C ASN A 416 26.69 -5.67 1.43
N LEU A 417 26.56 -5.79 2.76
CA LEU A 417 26.72 -7.05 3.49
C LEU A 417 25.52 -8.00 3.33
N TYR A 418 24.44 -7.59 2.66
CA TYR A 418 23.41 -8.53 2.21
C TYR A 418 24.00 -9.60 1.29
N PHE A 419 24.97 -9.22 0.45
CA PHE A 419 25.64 -10.15 -0.45
C PHE A 419 26.71 -10.97 0.31
N PRO A 420 26.64 -12.32 0.29
CA PRO A 420 27.51 -13.17 1.10
C PRO A 420 29.01 -12.97 0.88
N ALA A 421 29.42 -12.60 -0.35
CA ALA A 421 30.82 -12.35 -0.69
C ALA A 421 31.44 -11.25 0.19
N ASN A 422 30.68 -10.21 0.52
CA ASN A 422 31.18 -9.05 1.28
C ASN A 422 31.24 -9.35 2.78
N ARG A 423 30.32 -10.18 3.30
CA ARG A 423 30.44 -10.68 4.69
C ARG A 423 31.72 -11.48 4.86
N LYS A 424 32.01 -12.38 3.93
CA LYS A 424 33.26 -13.17 3.93
C LYS A 424 34.50 -12.25 3.87
N LYS A 425 34.44 -11.15 3.10
CA LYS A 425 35.51 -10.15 3.04
C LYS A 425 35.78 -9.52 4.41
N LEU A 426 34.73 -9.04 5.09
CA LEU A 426 34.85 -8.43 6.41
C LEU A 426 35.31 -9.45 7.48
N MET A 427 34.79 -10.67 7.43
CA MET A 427 35.15 -11.74 8.36
C MET A 427 36.61 -12.18 8.24
N ARG A 428 37.20 -12.20 7.03
CA ARG A 428 38.61 -12.56 6.83
C ARG A 428 39.58 -11.63 7.57
N VAL A 429 39.21 -10.37 7.83
CA VAL A 429 40.07 -9.43 8.54
C VAL A 429 40.12 -9.71 10.05
N GLY A 430 39.12 -10.41 10.60
CA GLY A 430 39.03 -10.75 12.02
C GLY A 430 39.12 -12.24 12.35
N LYS A 431 38.97 -13.16 11.38
CA LYS A 431 38.79 -14.60 11.63
C LYS A 431 39.98 -15.23 12.34
N ASP A 432 41.20 -14.89 11.94
CA ASP A 432 42.40 -15.49 12.53
C ASP A 432 42.54 -15.12 14.02
N ARG A 433 42.24 -13.86 14.36
CA ARG A 433 42.29 -13.35 15.74
C ARG A 433 41.08 -13.78 16.59
N LEU A 434 39.89 -13.86 16.00
CA LEU A 434 38.66 -14.31 16.67
C LEU A 434 38.64 -15.83 16.89
N SER A 435 39.15 -16.62 15.94
CA SER A 435 39.27 -18.07 16.08
C SER A 435 40.29 -18.43 17.17
N GLU A 436 41.39 -17.70 17.29
CA GLU A 436 42.34 -17.84 18.40
C GLU A 436 41.66 -17.57 19.76
N ILE A 437 40.97 -16.44 19.91
CA ILE A 437 40.28 -16.05 21.15
C ILE A 437 39.14 -17.03 21.50
N MET A 438 38.32 -17.44 20.53
CA MET A 438 37.16 -18.32 20.79
C MET A 438 37.59 -19.76 21.11
N SER A 439 38.70 -20.24 20.51
CA SER A 439 39.27 -21.56 20.85
C SER A 439 39.80 -21.65 22.28
N GLN A 440 40.19 -20.51 22.87
CA GLN A 440 40.65 -20.43 24.26
C GLN A 440 39.49 -20.27 25.27
N LEU A 441 38.33 -19.79 24.82
CA LEU A 441 37.18 -19.45 25.68
C LEU A 441 36.05 -20.48 25.69
N SER A 442 35.96 -21.37 24.69
CA SER A 442 34.89 -22.36 24.60
C SER A 442 35.35 -23.66 23.94
N SER A 443 35.15 -24.79 24.64
CA SER A 443 35.42 -26.13 24.13
C SER A 443 34.41 -26.61 23.06
N ASN A 444 33.30 -25.89 22.86
CA ASN A 444 32.21 -26.24 21.93
C ASN A 444 32.06 -25.25 20.77
N PHE A 445 33.14 -24.56 20.38
CA PHE A 445 33.10 -23.59 19.30
C PHE A 445 32.89 -24.25 17.93
N THR A 446 31.87 -23.79 17.18
CA THR A 446 31.65 -24.18 15.78
C THR A 446 31.90 -22.99 14.84
N PRO A 447 32.47 -23.21 13.63
CA PRO A 447 32.71 -22.14 12.65
C PRO A 447 31.45 -21.37 12.20
N ASP A 448 30.26 -21.95 12.36
CA ASP A 448 29.00 -21.32 11.98
C ASP A 448 28.61 -20.16 12.91
N ALA A 449 29.06 -20.17 14.18
CA ALA A 449 28.84 -19.07 15.13
C ALA A 449 29.58 -17.78 14.75
N LEU A 450 30.58 -17.86 13.86
CA LEU A 450 31.27 -16.69 13.30
C LEU A 450 30.41 -15.97 12.25
N ASP A 451 29.59 -16.69 11.48
CA ASP A 451 28.77 -16.09 10.42
C ASP A 451 27.61 -15.25 11.00
N ASP A 452 27.26 -15.45 12.27
CA ASP A 452 26.29 -14.63 13.03
C ASP A 452 26.87 -13.29 13.54
N LEU A 453 28.20 -13.07 13.50
CA LEU A 453 28.82 -11.84 14.00
C LEU A 453 28.62 -10.64 13.08
N VAL A 454 28.49 -10.86 11.77
CA VAL A 454 28.32 -9.79 10.77
C VAL A 454 26.92 -9.87 10.17
N PRO A 455 25.99 -9.01 10.61
CA PRO A 455 24.60 -9.09 10.18
C PRO A 455 24.47 -8.78 8.68
N SER A 456 23.64 -9.56 7.98
CA SER A 456 23.34 -9.37 6.55
C SER A 456 22.32 -8.25 6.27
N PHE A 457 21.62 -7.83 7.31
CA PHE A 457 20.67 -6.71 7.35
C PHE A 457 20.52 -6.29 8.81
N TRP A 458 19.86 -5.17 9.09
CA TRP A 458 19.53 -4.77 10.47
C TRP A 458 18.08 -4.29 10.55
N GLU A 459 17.53 -4.20 11.77
CA GLU A 459 16.13 -3.85 12.03
C GLU A 459 15.92 -2.33 12.14
N PRO A 460 15.38 -1.64 11.12
CA PRO A 460 15.36 -0.17 11.10
C PRO A 460 14.37 0.45 12.08
N TYR A 461 13.41 -0.35 12.57
CA TYR A 461 12.51 0.05 13.64
C TYR A 461 13.28 0.42 14.91
N ASP A 462 14.40 -0.24 15.19
CA ASP A 462 15.22 0.03 16.38
C ASP A 462 15.86 1.42 16.32
N PHE A 463 15.96 2.02 15.13
CA PHE A 463 16.33 3.41 14.98
C PHE A 463 15.10 4.31 14.97
N PHE A 464 14.13 4.05 14.08
CA PHE A 464 13.00 4.93 13.80
C PHE A 464 11.93 4.97 14.91
N GLY A 465 11.86 3.93 15.74
CA GLY A 465 10.98 3.86 16.91
C GLY A 465 11.26 4.97 17.93
N PHE A 466 12.51 5.45 17.98
CA PHE A 466 12.89 6.63 18.75
C PHE A 466 12.46 7.90 18.04
N LYS A 467 11.57 8.69 18.67
CA LYS A 467 10.90 9.85 18.05
C LYS A 467 11.87 10.91 17.51
N LYS A 468 13.00 11.12 18.21
CA LYS A 468 14.10 12.00 17.78
C LYS A 468 14.79 11.57 16.47
N HIS A 469 14.62 10.33 16.03
CA HIS A 469 15.24 9.76 14.83
C HIS A 469 14.32 9.79 13.60
N GLN A 470 13.06 10.22 13.74
CA GLN A 470 12.08 10.12 12.65
C GLN A 470 12.32 11.10 11.49
N ASN A 471 13.21 12.08 11.65
CA ASN A 471 13.54 13.05 10.59
C ASN A 471 14.60 12.50 9.61
N LEU A 472 14.36 11.32 9.03
CA LEU A 472 15.26 10.65 8.08
C LEU A 472 15.35 11.35 6.72
N TRP A 473 14.29 12.07 6.37
CA TRP A 473 14.02 12.55 5.01
C TRP A 473 14.53 13.97 4.75
N ALA A 474 15.11 14.62 5.76
CA ALA A 474 15.72 15.93 5.59
C ALA A 474 16.90 15.85 4.62
N LYS A 475 16.91 16.75 3.62
CA LYS A 475 18.11 17.00 2.81
C LYS A 475 19.19 17.52 3.75
N ASN A 476 20.38 16.94 3.68
CA ASN A 476 21.53 17.55 4.33
C ASN A 476 21.74 18.92 3.67
N LYS A 477 21.82 19.98 4.48
CA LYS A 477 22.15 21.32 3.99
C LYS A 477 23.57 21.35 3.42
#